data_AF-A0A549YFM9-F1
#
_entry.id   AF-A0A549YFM9-F1
#
_cell.length_a   1.000
_cell.length_b   1.000
_cell.length_c   1.000
_cell.angle_alpha   90.00
_cell.angle_beta   90.00
_cell.angle_gamma   90.00
#
_symmetry.space_group_name_H-M   'P 1'
#
loop_
_entity.id
_entity.type
_entity.pdbx_description
1 polymer ?
#
loop_
_entity_poly.entity_id
_entity_poly.type
_entity_poly.pdbx_seq_one_letter_code
_entity_poly.pdbx_strand_id
1 'polypeptide(L)' 'MMQTSYRNLEHLVQMINQHRNLMLETAKVYGMGSEKTLNISQELDELILAYQKATAAQSKTNSVDEEKLPLSSA' A
#
# COMPACT_ATOMS: atom_id res chain seq x y z
N MET A 1 -4.99 17.32 16.40
CA MET A 1 -5.85 16.72 15.35
C MET A 1 -5.05 15.66 14.59
N MET A 2 -5.01 14.41 15.07
CA MET A 2 -4.24 13.29 14.47
C MET A 2 -5.14 12.09 14.08
N GLN A 3 -6.46 12.17 14.30
CA GLN A 3 -7.39 11.04 14.10
C GLN A 3 -7.74 10.78 12.61
N THR A 4 -7.60 11.79 11.75
CA THR A 4 -7.97 11.68 10.33
C THR A 4 -7.05 10.73 9.57
N SER A 5 -5.74 10.71 9.85
CA SER A 5 -4.80 9.85 9.12
C SER A 5 -5.00 8.35 9.40
N TYR A 6 -5.36 7.97 10.63
CA TYR A 6 -5.59 6.58 11.00
C TYR A 6 -6.89 6.02 10.40
N ARG A 7 -7.99 6.78 10.42
CA ARG A 7 -9.24 6.36 9.76
C ARG A 7 -9.05 6.15 8.26
N ASN A 8 -8.22 6.97 7.61
CA ASN A 8 -7.91 6.81 6.19
C ASN A 8 -7.09 5.55 5.91
N LEU A 9 -6.16 5.17 6.80
CA LEU A 9 -5.41 3.91 6.66
C LEU A 9 -6.31 2.68 6.87
N GLU A 10 -7.16 2.68 7.88
CA GLU A 10 -8.09 1.57 8.13
C GLU A 10 -9.04 1.37 6.94
N HIS A 11 -9.54 2.46 6.37
CA HIS A 11 -10.38 2.41 5.16
C HIS A 11 -9.61 1.86 3.95
N LEU A 12 -8.36 2.27 3.75
CA LEU A 12 -7.48 1.72 2.71
C LEU A 12 -7.27 0.21 2.89
N VAL A 13 -7.03 -0.26 4.11
CA VAL A 13 -6.87 -1.70 4.40
C VAL A 13 -8.16 -2.47 4.12
N GLN A 14 -9.32 -1.91 4.45
CA GLN A 14 -10.61 -2.53 4.12
C GLN A 14 -10.79 -2.64 2.60
N MET A 15 -10.51 -1.57 1.85
CA MET A 15 -10.61 -1.58 0.38
C MET A 15 -9.65 -2.59 -0.26
N ILE A 16 -8.41 -2.70 0.24
CA ILE A 16 -7.43 -3.70 -0.21
C ILE A 16 -7.96 -5.12 0.01
N ASN A 17 -8.52 -5.41 1.18
CA ASN A 17 -9.06 -6.74 1.47
C ASN A 17 -10.29 -7.07 0.63
N GLN A 18 -11.17 -6.10 0.39
CA GLN A 18 -12.31 -6.27 -0.51
C GLN A 18 -11.86 -6.56 -1.94
N HIS A 19 -10.89 -5.79 -2.47
CA HIS A 19 -10.37 -6.02 -3.83
C HIS A 19 -9.62 -7.35 -3.95
N ARG A 20 -8.90 -7.79 -2.92
CA ARG A 20 -8.30 -9.13 -2.88
C ARG A 20 -9.34 -10.23 -3.01
N ASN A 21 -10.41 -10.17 -2.23
CA ASN A 21 -11.47 -11.17 -2.31
C ASN A 21 -12.14 -11.14 -3.68
N LEU A 22 -12.44 -9.96 -4.20
CA LEU A 22 -13.04 -9.81 -5.53
C LEU A 22 -12.13 -10.35 -6.64
N MET A 23 -10.81 -10.12 -6.56
CA MET A 23 -9.84 -10.67 -7.51
C MET A 23 -9.85 -12.20 -7.47
N LEU A 24 -9.87 -12.80 -6.28
CA LEU A 24 -9.90 -14.25 -6.10
C LEU A 24 -11.20 -14.87 -6.61
N GLU A 25 -12.35 -14.23 -6.35
CA GLU A 25 -13.64 -14.68 -6.87
C GLU A 25 -13.70 -14.56 -8.39
N THR A 26 -13.21 -13.45 -8.94
CA THR A 26 -13.13 -13.25 -10.39
C THR A 26 -12.16 -14.24 -11.03
N ALA A 27 -11.03 -14.52 -10.40
CA ALA A 27 -10.07 -15.51 -10.87
C ALA A 27 -10.64 -16.94 -10.88
N LYS A 28 -11.50 -17.27 -9.91
CA LYS A 28 -12.19 -18.58 -9.89
C LYS A 28 -13.19 -18.73 -11.04
N VAL A 29 -13.83 -17.64 -11.46
CA VAL A 29 -14.86 -17.64 -12.51
C VAL A 29 -14.26 -17.49 -13.91
N TYR A 30 -13.35 -16.54 -14.08
CA TYR A 30 -12.82 -16.11 -15.39
C TYR A 30 -11.38 -16.57 -15.63
N GLY A 31 -10.67 -17.01 -14.58
CA GLY A 31 -9.24 -17.36 -14.63
C GLY A 31 -8.34 -16.19 -14.20
N MET A 32 -7.13 -16.54 -13.74
CA MET A 32 -6.16 -15.56 -13.21
C MET A 32 -5.68 -14.57 -14.28
N GLY A 33 -5.50 -15.04 -15.53
CA GLY A 33 -5.04 -14.23 -16.66
C GLY A 33 -6.16 -13.56 -17.46
N SER A 34 -7.41 -13.61 -16.99
CA SER A 34 -8.50 -12.91 -17.67
C SER A 34 -8.35 -11.41 -17.52
N GLU A 35 -8.75 -10.65 -18.54
CA GLU A 35 -8.73 -9.18 -18.51
C GLU A 35 -9.45 -8.61 -17.27
N LYS A 36 -10.56 -9.24 -16.87
CA LYS A 36 -11.32 -8.84 -15.67
C LYS A 36 -10.49 -9.02 -14.39
N THR A 37 -9.84 -10.17 -14.23
CA THR A 37 -8.99 -10.43 -13.06
C THR A 37 -7.75 -9.54 -13.08
N LEU A 38 -7.17 -9.28 -14.25
CA LEU A 38 -6.01 -8.42 -14.41
C LEU A 38 -6.33 -6.96 -14.08
N ASN A 39 -7.49 -6.43 -14.49
CA ASN A 39 -7.91 -5.08 -14.11
C ASN A 39 -8.06 -4.95 -12.59
N ILE A 40 -8.70 -5.93 -11.94
CA ILE A 40 -8.83 -5.92 -10.47
C ILE A 40 -7.45 -6.03 -9.80
N SER A 41 -6.52 -6.80 -10.37
CA SER A 41 -5.14 -6.87 -9.87
C SER A 41 -4.42 -5.53 -9.95
N GLN A 42 -4.60 -4.77 -11.03
CA GLN A 42 -4.00 -3.45 -11.19
C GLN A 42 -4.57 -2.44 -10.20
N GLU A 43 -5.90 -2.41 -10.04
CA GLU A 43 -6.58 -1.57 -9.03
C GLU A 43 -6.13 -1.91 -7.61
N LEU A 44 -5.95 -3.21 -7.33
CA LEU A 44 -5.44 -3.67 -6.05
C LEU A 44 -4.00 -3.19 -5.80
N ASP A 45 -3.12 -3.24 -6.81
CA ASP A 45 -1.75 -2.72 -6.69
C ASP A 45 -1.73 -1.21 -6.40
N GLU A 46 -2.60 -0.42 -7.03
CA GLU A 46 -2.72 1.01 -6.76
C GLU A 46 -3.12 1.30 -5.30
N LEU A 47 -4.08 0.54 -4.77
CA LEU A 47 -4.51 0.66 -3.37
C LEU A 47 -3.37 0.29 -2.40
N ILE A 48 -2.60 -0.75 -2.70
CA ILE A 48 -1.44 -1.15 -1.89
C ILE A 48 -0.36 -0.05 -1.92
N LEU A 49 -0.07 0.52 -3.10
CA LEU A 49 0.88 1.62 -3.23
C LEU A 49 0.42 2.87 -2.46
N ALA A 50 -0.87 3.20 -2.50
CA ALA A 50 -1.43 4.31 -1.74
C ALA A 50 -1.27 4.08 -0.22
N TYR A 51 -1.54 2.86 0.26
CA TYR A 51 -1.33 2.48 1.66
C TYR A 51 0.15 2.57 2.08
N GLN A 52 1.07 2.05 1.25
CA GLN A 52 2.51 2.13 1.51
C GLN A 52 3.01 3.58 1.57
N LYS A 53 2.55 4.45 0.66
CA LYS A 53 2.88 5.87 0.68
C LYS A 53 2.33 6.56 1.93
N ALA A 54 1.09 6.27 2.30
CA ALA A 54 0.44 6.85 3.47
C ALA A 54 1.09 6.42 4.80
N THR A 55 1.62 5.19 4.86
CA THR A 55 2.37 4.69 6.02
C THR A 55 3.80 5.23 6.06
N ALA A 56 4.50 5.26 4.93
CA ALA A 56 5.85 5.82 4.83
C ALA A 56 5.90 7.32 5.15
N ALA A 57 4.87 8.08 4.75
CA ALA A 57 4.74 9.50 5.09
C ALA A 57 4.56 9.73 6.60
N GLN A 58 3.97 8.77 7.33
CA GLN A 58 3.82 8.84 8.78
C GLN A 58 5.10 8.48 9.54
N SER A 59 5.96 7.63 8.99
CA SER A 59 7.27 7.34 9.59
C SER A 59 8.28 8.49 9.43
N LYS A 60 8.08 9.39 8.46
CA LYS A 60 9.02 10.50 8.17
C LYS A 60 8.94 11.69 9.14
N THR A 61 8.04 11.68 10.13
CA THR A 61 7.91 12.75 11.13
C THR A 61 8.71 12.50 12.42
N ASN A 62 9.54 11.45 12.49
CA ASN A 62 10.34 11.15 13.69
C ASN A 62 11.82 10.86 13.40
N SER A 63 12.45 11.63 12.50
CA SER A 63 13.91 11.66 12.34
C SER A 63 14.38 13.04 11.86
N VAL A 64 14.38 14.00 12.76
CA VAL A 64 15.41 15.05 12.77
C VAL A 64 16.52 14.61 13.72
N ASP A 65 17.73 15.03 13.36
CA ASP A 65 19.03 14.89 14.03
C ASP A 65 19.93 13.71 13.61
N GLU A 66 20.93 14.11 12.81
CA GLU A 66 22.36 13.80 12.86
C GLU A 66 22.79 12.32 13.05
N GLU A 67 23.71 11.76 12.29
CA GLU A 67 25.01 12.32 11.97
C GLU A 67 25.63 11.59 10.77
N LYS A 68 26.31 12.40 9.99
CA LYS A 68 27.03 12.12 8.75
C LYS A 68 28.33 11.36 9.08
N LEU A 69 28.37 10.04 8.95
CA LEU A 69 29.63 9.31 9.07
C LEU A 69 30.38 9.25 7.72
N PRO A 70 31.63 9.77 7.66
CA PRO A 70 32.36 9.93 6.41
C PRO A 70 32.98 8.61 5.94
N LEU A 71 33.13 8.52 4.62
CA LEU A 71 34.04 7.61 3.95
C LEU A 71 35.43 7.69 4.59
N SER A 72 35.98 6.55 5.03
CA SER A 72 37.41 6.42 5.21
C SER A 72 37.87 5.05 4.73
N SER A 73 38.55 5.09 3.59
CA SER A 73 39.42 4.05 3.08
C SER A 73 40.60 3.82 4.02
N ALA A 74 40.95 2.55 4.24
CA ALA A 74 42.29 2.10 4.60
C ALA A 74 42.51 0.69 4.07
#